data_AF-A0A2W7BSV1-F1
#
_entry.id   AF-A0A2W7BSV1-F1
#
_cell.length_a   1.000
_cell.length_b   1.000
_cell.length_c   1.000
_cell.angle_alpha   90.00
_cell.angle_beta   90.00
_cell.angle_gamma   90.00
#
_symmetry.space_group_name_H-M   'P 1'
#
loop_
_entity.id
_entity.type
_entity.pdbx_description
1 polymer ?
#
loop_
_entity_poly.entity_id
_entity_poly.type
_entity_poly.pdbx_seq_one_letter_code
_entity_poly.pdbx_strand_id
1 'polypeptide(L)'
;MQTADSTTKATLLSYFPERIQAALSAYASELNLSPEALVQLGIGSFLESAEISAGMNDQDLPDDLMSQGVLAHLSNSMQKGIEQYATEYEFPPAAVVELAVTFLLDPDASNFEDCQVDIRREQTHLLQQYRSDRKAEAA
;
A
#
# COMPACT_ATOMS: atom_id res chain seq x y z
N MET A 1 -32.97 -2.81 -19.24
CA MET A 1 -31.67 -2.35 -18.69
C MET A 1 -31.78 -2.45 -17.18
N GLN A 2 -31.42 -3.60 -16.61
CA GLN A 2 -31.39 -3.80 -15.16
C GLN A 2 -29.93 -3.68 -14.73
N THR A 3 -29.67 -2.64 -13.95
CA THR A 3 -28.38 -2.33 -13.31
C THR A 3 -28.02 -3.44 -12.34
N ALA A 4 -26.80 -3.95 -12.47
CA ALA A 4 -26.30 -5.12 -11.79
C ALA A 4 -26.53 -5.07 -10.26
N ASP A 5 -27.23 -6.09 -9.79
CA ASP A 5 -27.14 -6.60 -8.43
C ASP A 5 -25.71 -7.13 -8.21
N SER A 6 -24.97 -6.54 -7.28
CA SER A 6 -23.75 -7.12 -6.71
C SER A 6 -23.41 -6.38 -5.42
N THR A 7 -23.92 -6.90 -4.31
CA THR A 7 -23.38 -6.79 -2.94
C THR A 7 -22.09 -5.98 -2.84
N THR A 8 -22.17 -4.77 -2.30
CA THR A 8 -21.07 -3.82 -2.10
C THR A 8 -20.03 -4.36 -1.12
N LYS A 9 -19.23 -5.36 -1.54
CA LYS A 9 -17.93 -5.61 -0.93
C LYS A 9 -17.06 -4.43 -1.33
N ALA A 10 -16.96 -3.43 -0.46
CA ALA A 10 -15.92 -2.42 -0.58
C ALA A 10 -14.61 -3.16 -0.85
N THR A 11 -14.01 -2.89 -2.00
CA THR A 11 -12.76 -3.52 -2.42
C THR A 11 -11.64 -2.74 -1.74
N LEU A 12 -10.48 -3.34 -1.45
CA LEU A 12 -9.38 -2.61 -0.81
C LEU A 12 -9.03 -1.31 -1.56
N LEU A 13 -9.23 -1.29 -2.88
CA LEU A 13 -9.02 -0.11 -3.73
C LEU A 13 -10.02 1.03 -3.51
N SER A 14 -11.27 0.72 -3.13
CA SER A 14 -12.31 1.75 -2.94
C SER A 14 -12.06 2.66 -1.74
N TYR A 15 -11.09 2.32 -0.88
CA TYR A 15 -10.66 3.14 0.24
C TYR A 15 -9.59 4.18 -0.15
N PHE A 16 -9.01 4.09 -1.36
CA PHE A 16 -8.01 5.04 -1.83
C PHE A 16 -8.63 6.12 -2.74
N PRO A 17 -8.01 7.31 -2.85
CA PRO A 17 -8.43 8.33 -3.82
C PRO A 17 -8.38 7.82 -5.27
N GLU A 18 -9.28 8.29 -6.14
CA GLU A 18 -9.35 7.84 -7.54
C GLU A 18 -8.01 7.94 -8.29
N ARG A 19 -7.22 8.99 -8.02
CA ARG A 19 -5.86 9.18 -8.56
C ARG A 19 -4.93 8.00 -8.20
N ILE A 20 -4.99 7.53 -6.95
CA ILE A 20 -4.18 6.43 -6.42
C ILE A 20 -4.71 5.10 -6.96
N GLN A 21 -6.03 4.94 -7.08
CA GLN A 21 -6.62 3.75 -7.70
C GLN A 21 -6.18 3.57 -9.16
N ALA A 22 -6.15 4.66 -9.93
CA ALA A 22 -5.66 4.65 -11.30
C ALA A 22 -4.16 4.32 -11.37
N ALA A 23 -3.36 4.89 -10.46
CA ALA A 23 -1.94 4.61 -10.31
C ALA A 23 -1.65 3.12 -10.08
N LEU A 24 -2.31 2.56 -9.06
CA LEU A 24 -2.17 1.17 -8.66
C LEU A 24 -2.60 0.25 -9.79
N SER A 25 -3.68 0.60 -10.52
CA SER A 25 -4.14 -0.18 -11.66
C SER A 25 -3.12 -0.19 -12.81
N ALA A 26 -2.47 0.95 -13.07
CA ALA A 26 -1.43 1.06 -14.09
C ALA A 26 -0.17 0.27 -13.70
N TYR A 27 0.33 0.44 -12.48
CA TYR A 27 1.47 -0.32 -11.95
C TYR A 27 1.20 -1.82 -11.90
N ALA A 28 0.00 -2.21 -11.49
CA ALA A 28 -0.38 -3.61 -11.39
C ALA A 28 -0.44 -4.25 -12.78
N SER A 29 -0.88 -3.50 -13.80
CA SER A 29 -0.86 -3.94 -15.20
C SER A 29 0.57 -4.20 -15.70
N GLU A 30 1.52 -3.30 -15.38
CA GLU A 30 2.93 -3.48 -15.74
C GLU A 30 3.56 -4.72 -15.07
N LEU A 31 3.17 -4.99 -13.82
CA LEU A 31 3.64 -6.15 -13.06
C LEU A 31 2.85 -7.44 -13.32
N ASN A 32 1.80 -7.36 -14.14
CA ASN A 32 0.85 -8.44 -14.41
C ASN A 32 0.28 -9.04 -13.10
N LEU A 33 -0.14 -8.14 -12.21
CA LEU A 33 -0.71 -8.40 -10.90
C LEU A 33 -2.09 -7.74 -10.78
N SER A 34 -2.89 -8.20 -9.83
CA SER A 34 -4.09 -7.46 -9.41
C SER A 34 -3.67 -6.25 -8.57
N PRO A 35 -4.36 -5.09 -8.69
CA PRO A 35 -4.01 -3.91 -7.90
C PRO A 35 -4.10 -4.13 -6.39
N GLU A 36 -4.96 -5.03 -5.92
CA GLU A 36 -4.99 -5.46 -4.51
C GLU A 36 -3.73 -6.24 -4.11
N ALA A 37 -3.25 -7.13 -4.98
CA ALA A 37 -2.03 -7.90 -4.74
C ALA A 37 -0.80 -6.98 -4.74
N LEU A 38 -0.80 -5.97 -5.61
CA LEU A 38 0.24 -4.94 -5.64
C LEU A 38 0.28 -4.17 -4.31
N VAL A 39 -0.86 -3.72 -3.79
CA VAL A 39 -0.91 -3.01 -2.50
C VAL A 39 -0.40 -3.90 -1.36
N GLN A 40 -0.84 -5.15 -1.29
CA GLN A 40 -0.36 -6.10 -0.29
C GLN A 40 1.15 -6.33 -0.38
N LEU A 41 1.69 -6.39 -1.59
CA LEU A 41 3.12 -6.58 -1.84
C LEU A 41 3.93 -5.34 -1.47
N GLY A 42 3.40 -4.14 -1.77
CA GLY A 42 3.98 -2.87 -1.34
C GLY A 42 4.02 -2.73 0.18
N ILE A 43 2.92 -3.05 0.87
CA ILE A 43 2.86 -3.09 2.34
C ILE A 43 3.88 -4.09 2.89
N GLY A 44 3.93 -5.31 2.36
CA GLY A 44 4.88 -6.33 2.81
C GLY A 44 6.34 -5.86 2.63
N SER A 45 6.66 -5.33 1.46
CA SER A 45 7.99 -4.79 1.16
C SER A 45 8.34 -3.62 2.08
N PHE A 46 7.40 -2.70 2.35
CA PHE A 46 7.60 -1.56 3.24
C PHE A 46 7.88 -1.99 4.68
N LEU A 47 7.09 -2.93 5.21
CA LEU A 47 7.27 -3.45 6.57
C LEU A 47 8.58 -4.20 6.75
N GLU A 48 9.07 -4.90 5.72
CA GLU A 48 10.38 -5.55 5.75
C GLU A 48 11.53 -4.57 5.50
N SER A 49 11.28 -3.49 4.76
CA SER A 49 12.23 -2.41 4.49
C SER A 49 12.21 -1.33 5.59
N ALA A 50 11.80 -1.68 6.82
CA ALA A 50 11.65 -0.78 7.97
C ALA A 50 12.97 -0.15 8.49
N GLU A 51 13.88 0.22 7.58
CA GLU A 51 14.93 1.22 7.76
C GLU A 51 14.45 2.65 7.41
N ILE A 52 13.22 2.84 6.92
CA ILE A 52 12.63 4.15 6.58
C ILE A 52 12.27 4.99 7.85
N SER A 53 12.63 4.46 9.02
CA SER A 53 12.24 4.78 10.39
C SER A 53 12.66 6.12 10.99
N ALA A 54 13.40 7.00 10.34
CA ALA A 54 14.08 8.09 11.06
C ALA A 54 13.72 9.53 10.64
N GLY A 55 12.85 9.73 9.63
CA GLY A 55 12.73 11.04 8.97
C GLY A 55 11.49 11.89 9.29
N MET A 56 10.36 11.28 9.62
CA MET A 56 9.05 11.96 9.58
C MET A 56 8.45 12.11 10.97
N ASN A 57 9.01 13.01 11.79
CA ASN A 57 8.50 13.26 13.16
C ASN A 57 7.39 14.32 13.25
N ASP A 58 6.90 14.90 12.14
CA ASP A 58 6.04 16.09 12.23
C ASP A 58 5.11 16.31 11.01
N GLN A 59 4.76 15.26 10.26
CA GLN A 59 3.76 15.42 9.20
C GLN A 59 2.36 15.14 9.73
N ASP A 60 1.48 16.11 9.51
CA ASP A 60 0.02 16.04 9.67
C ASP A 60 -0.47 14.88 8.79
N LEU A 61 -0.47 13.67 9.37
CA LEU A 61 -0.89 12.47 8.67
C LEU A 61 -2.40 12.57 8.50
N PRO A 62 -2.92 12.39 7.27
CA PRO A 62 -4.34 12.41 7.06
C PRO A 62 -4.96 11.26 7.87
N ASP A 63 -5.75 11.64 8.88
CA ASP A 63 -6.58 10.73 9.66
C ASP A 63 -7.64 10.05 8.76
N ASP A 64 -7.82 10.56 7.53
CA ASP A 64 -8.94 10.33 6.60
C ASP A 64 -9.00 8.94 5.94
N LEU A 65 -8.00 8.06 6.12
CA LEU A 65 -8.22 6.60 5.99
C LEU A 65 -9.05 6.05 7.17
N MET A 66 -9.93 6.89 7.72
CA MET A 66 -10.78 6.63 8.87
C MET A 66 -11.61 5.38 8.64
N SER A 67 -11.65 4.58 9.70
CA SER A 67 -12.56 3.45 9.93
C SER A 67 -12.18 2.11 9.32
N GLN A 68 -11.04 1.55 9.76
CA GLN A 68 -10.83 0.11 10.02
C GLN A 68 -11.04 -0.92 8.88
N GLY A 69 -11.54 -0.51 7.71
CA GLY A 69 -11.93 -1.39 6.62
C GLY A 69 -10.71 -1.90 5.86
N VAL A 70 -9.76 -1.01 5.53
CA VAL A 70 -8.60 -1.36 4.72
C VAL A 70 -7.74 -2.46 5.36
N LEU A 71 -7.53 -2.38 6.69
CA LEU A 71 -6.77 -3.38 7.45
C LEU A 71 -7.46 -4.74 7.46
N ALA A 72 -8.80 -4.77 7.53
CA ALA A 72 -9.57 -6.00 7.51
C ALA A 72 -9.44 -6.78 6.17
N HIS A 73 -9.00 -6.12 5.09
CA HIS A 73 -8.70 -6.75 3.80
C HIS A 73 -7.26 -7.26 3.68
N LEU A 74 -6.40 -7.00 4.67
CA LEU A 74 -5.02 -7.46 4.70
C LEU A 74 -4.90 -8.79 5.47
N SER A 75 -3.83 -9.53 5.21
CA SER A 75 -3.53 -10.75 5.96
C SER A 75 -3.24 -10.44 7.45
N ASN A 76 -3.55 -11.38 8.35
CA ASN A 76 -3.25 -11.23 9.79
C ASN A 76 -1.79 -10.87 10.07
N SER A 77 -0.85 -11.42 9.29
CA SER A 77 0.57 -11.09 9.43
C SER A 77 0.88 -9.64 9.08
N MET A 78 0.26 -9.11 8.01
CA MET A 78 0.40 -7.70 7.63
C MET A 78 -0.27 -6.77 8.64
N GLN A 79 -1.47 -7.12 9.12
CA GLN A 79 -2.15 -6.35 10.17
C GLN A 79 -1.27 -6.20 11.40
N LYS A 80 -0.67 -7.30 11.87
CA LYS A 80 0.28 -7.27 13.00
C LYS A 80 1.52 -6.44 12.72
N GLY A 81 2.10 -6.55 11.52
CA GLY A 81 3.28 -5.75 11.14
C GLY A 81 2.96 -4.25 11.09
N ILE A 82 1.80 -3.89 10.54
CA ILE A 82 1.29 -2.52 10.54
C ILE A 82 1.05 -2.03 11.97
N GLU A 83 0.40 -2.81 12.83
CA GLU A 83 0.16 -2.44 14.23
C GLU A 83 1.48 -2.24 15.00
N GLN A 84 2.48 -3.09 14.74
CA GLN A 84 3.80 -2.94 15.35
C GLN A 84 4.50 -1.66 14.89
N TYR A 85 4.52 -1.39 13.58
CA TYR A 85 5.11 -0.16 13.03
C TYR A 85 4.37 1.08 13.54
N ALA A 86 3.04 1.05 13.52
CA ALA A 86 2.18 2.09 14.07
C ALA A 86 2.49 2.39 15.54
N THR A 87 2.69 1.34 16.35
CA THR A 87 3.03 1.49 17.77
C THR A 87 4.45 2.03 17.96
N GLU A 88 5.41 1.56 17.17
CA GLU A 88 6.82 1.94 17.28
C GLU A 88 7.07 3.40 16.90
N TYR A 89 6.39 3.90 15.88
CA TYR A 89 6.55 5.26 15.34
C TYR A 89 5.41 6.21 15.71
N GLU A 90 4.52 5.80 16.62
CA GLU A 90 3.35 6.58 17.06
C GLU A 90 2.44 7.04 15.91
N PHE A 91 2.35 6.25 14.84
CA PHE A 91 1.48 6.49 13.71
C PHE A 91 0.15 5.74 13.83
N PRO A 92 -0.96 6.25 13.26
CA PRO A 92 -2.15 5.43 13.14
C PRO A 92 -1.90 4.29 12.13
N PRO A 93 -2.40 3.06 12.40
CA PRO A 93 -2.28 1.92 11.48
C PRO A 93 -2.71 2.22 10.03
N ALA A 94 -3.71 3.08 9.88
CA ALA A 94 -4.19 3.57 8.61
C ALA A 94 -3.12 4.39 7.84
N ALA A 95 -2.39 5.28 8.54
CA ALA A 95 -1.31 6.05 7.94
C ALA A 95 -0.14 5.17 7.49
N VAL A 96 0.16 4.08 8.20
CA VAL A 96 1.19 3.13 7.76
C VAL A 96 0.83 2.50 6.41
N VAL A 97 -0.45 2.23 6.17
CA VAL A 97 -0.92 1.74 4.86
C VAL A 97 -0.78 2.81 3.79
N GLU A 98 -1.16 4.06 4.09
CA GLU A 98 -0.95 5.17 3.17
C GLU A 98 0.52 5.40 2.83
N LEU A 99 1.40 5.39 3.83
CA LEU A 99 2.84 5.53 3.64
C LEU A 99 3.39 4.40 2.78
N ALA A 100 2.98 3.16 3.03
CA ALA A 100 3.41 2.03 2.22
C ALA A 100 2.96 2.15 0.76
N VAL A 101 1.71 2.58 0.51
CA VAL A 101 1.17 2.78 -0.85
C VAL A 101 1.80 4.00 -1.52
N THR A 102 2.05 5.06 -0.77
CA THR A 102 2.73 6.26 -1.26
C THR A 102 4.16 5.90 -1.67
N PHE A 103 4.92 5.27 -0.77
CA PHE A 103 6.29 4.85 -1.02
C PHE A 103 6.40 3.90 -2.22
N LEU A 104 5.41 3.03 -2.40
CA LEU A 104 5.30 2.12 -3.53
C LEU A 104 5.18 2.86 -4.87
N LEU A 105 4.33 3.89 -4.91
CA LEU A 105 4.05 4.65 -6.13
C LEU A 105 5.16 5.68 -6.39
N ASP A 106 5.55 6.40 -5.34
CA ASP A 106 6.53 7.46 -5.34
C ASP A 106 7.29 7.49 -4.00
N PRO A 107 8.51 6.94 -3.92
CA PRO A 107 9.30 6.89 -2.68
C PRO A 107 9.77 8.26 -2.19
N ASP A 108 9.76 9.26 -3.07
CA ASP A 108 10.09 10.65 -2.71
C ASP A 108 8.87 11.39 -2.12
N ALA A 109 7.68 10.81 -2.21
CA ALA A 109 6.46 11.42 -1.71
C ALA A 109 6.18 11.05 -0.26
N SER A 110 5.73 12.03 0.51
CA SER A 110 5.39 11.86 1.92
C SER A 110 3.95 11.40 2.17
N ASN A 111 3.03 11.71 1.25
CA ASN A 111 1.61 11.43 1.38
C ASN A 111 0.94 11.31 0.01
N PHE A 112 -0.35 10.97 -0.02
CA PHE A 112 -1.08 10.88 -1.27
C PHE A 112 -1.22 12.21 -2.00
N GLU A 113 -1.17 13.36 -1.33
CA GLU A 113 -1.32 14.66 -1.97
C GLU A 113 -0.09 15.02 -2.82
N ASP A 114 1.10 14.74 -2.31
CA ASP A 114 2.40 15.03 -2.94
C ASP A 114 2.85 13.94 -3.92
N CYS A 115 2.24 12.75 -3.83
CA CYS A 115 2.55 11.60 -4.70
C CYS A 115 2.43 11.95 -6.19
N GLN A 116 3.57 11.99 -6.88
CA GLN A 116 3.64 12.12 -8.33
C GLN A 116 3.47 10.75 -8.95
N VAL A 117 2.30 10.56 -9.56
CA VAL A 117 1.87 9.28 -10.09
C VAL A 117 2.60 8.96 -11.40
N ASP A 118 3.85 8.51 -11.29
CA ASP A 118 4.67 8.08 -12.41
C ASP A 118 5.20 6.66 -12.19
N ILE A 119 5.25 5.84 -13.24
CA ILE A 119 5.69 4.45 -13.12
C ILE A 119 7.22 4.42 -13.10
N ARG A 120 7.78 4.43 -11.89
CA ARG A 120 9.22 4.31 -11.68
C ARG A 120 9.66 2.86 -11.86
N ARG A 121 10.45 2.61 -12.91
CA ARG A 121 11.04 1.29 -13.23
C ARG A 121 11.80 0.64 -12.07
N GLU A 122 12.41 1.46 -11.22
CA GLU A 122 13.19 1.00 -10.06
C GLU A 122 12.30 0.34 -9.01
N GLN A 123 11.15 0.94 -8.70
CA GLN A 123 10.16 0.35 -7.79
C GLN A 123 9.56 -0.94 -8.35
N THR A 124 9.26 -0.95 -9.65
CA THR A 124 8.78 -2.17 -10.33
C THR A 124 9.82 -3.29 -10.25
N HIS A 125 11.11 -2.98 -10.35
CA HIS A 125 12.18 -3.96 -10.24
C HIS A 125 12.37 -4.47 -8.80
N LEU A 126 12.31 -3.58 -7.79
CA LEU A 126 12.35 -3.96 -6.36
C LEU A 126 11.22 -4.92 -5.99
N LEU A 127 9.99 -4.63 -6.44
CA LEU A 127 8.83 -5.49 -6.18
C LEU A 127 8.93 -6.84 -6.88
N GLN A 128 9.46 -6.87 -8.12
CA GLN A 128 9.72 -8.13 -8.83
C GLN A 128 10.77 -8.97 -8.14
N GLN A 129 11.83 -8.33 -7.62
CA GLN A 129 12.88 -9.00 -6.88
C GLN A 129 12.34 -9.58 -5.57
N TYR A 130 11.68 -8.76 -4.74
CA TYR A 130 11.03 -9.19 -3.50
C TYR A 130 10.04 -10.35 -3.73
N ARG A 131 9.24 -10.30 -4.80
CA ARG A 131 8.35 -11.39 -5.19
C ARG A 131 9.13 -12.67 -5.56
N SER A 132 10.27 -12.53 -6.22
CA SER A 132 11.11 -13.66 -6.64
C SER A 132 11.81 -14.30 -5.45
N ASP A 133 12.34 -13.51 -4.52
CA ASP A 133 12.94 -13.99 -3.26
C ASP A 133 11.92 -14.74 -2.40
N ARG A 134 10.72 -14.17 -2.20
CA ARG A 134 9.61 -14.84 -1.50
C ARG A 134 9.17 -16.13 -2.16
N LYS A 135 9.23 -16.20 -3.50
CA LYS A 135 8.89 -17.41 -4.25
C LYS A 135 9.99 -18.46 -4.15
N ALA A 136 11.24 -18.04 -4.02
CA ALA A 136 12.40 -18.93 -3.82
C ALA A 136 12.46 -19.51 -2.40
N GLU A 137 12.08 -18.73 -1.37
CA GLU A 137 11.99 -19.22 0.02
C GLU A 137 10.83 -20.20 0.26
N ALA A 138 9.80 -20.19 -0.60
CA ALA A 138 8.65 -21.07 -0.50
C ALA A 138 8.79 -22.38 -1.31
N ALA A 139 9.92 -22.62 -1.97
CA ALA A 139 10.20 -23.79 -2.83
C ALA A 139 11.16 -24.78 -2.17
#